data_AF-A0AAJ2T8Q0-F1
#
_entry.id   AF-A0AAJ2T8Q0-F1
#
_cell.length_a   1.000
_cell.length_b   1.000
_cell.length_c   1.000
_cell.angle_alpha   90.00
_cell.angle_beta   90.00
_cell.angle_gamma   90.00
#
_symmetry.space_group_name_H-M   'P 1'
#
loop_
_entity.id
_entity.type
_entity.pdbx_description
1 polymer ?
#
loop_
_entity_poly.entity_id
_entity_poly.type
_entity_poly.pdbx_seq_one_letter_code
_entity_poly.pdbx_strand_id
1 'polypeptide(L)' 'MYNDDAAAIDFMTGEVIDGHLPDKAVAMVREWVSLHRGTLMEIWKTQEFRNIPPLE' A
#
# COMPACT_ATOMS: atom_id res chain seq x y z
N MET A 1 -2.86 17.02 -19.07
CA MET A 1 -2.36 16.83 -17.69
C MET A 1 -2.66 15.40 -17.34
N TYR A 2 -1.60 14.64 -17.03
CA TYR A 2 -1.61 13.19 -16.91
C TYR A 2 -2.64 12.75 -15.87
N ASN A 3 -3.52 11.83 -16.26
CA ASN A 3 -4.33 11.08 -15.31
C ASN A 3 -3.43 9.94 -14.82
N ASP A 4 -2.38 10.28 -14.07
CA ASP A 4 -1.58 9.27 -13.39
C ASP A 4 -2.45 8.79 -12.24
N ASP A 5 -3.07 7.63 -12.43
CA ASP A 5 -3.83 6.96 -11.39
C ASP A 5 -2.88 6.74 -10.19
N ALA A 6 -3.03 7.59 -9.19
CA ALA A 6 -2.25 7.58 -7.96
C ALA A 6 -3.21 7.71 -6.78
N ALA A 7 -3.01 6.88 -5.76
CA ALA A 7 -3.81 6.92 -4.54
C ALA A 7 -2.94 6.71 -3.30
N ALA A 8 -3.29 7.41 -2.23
CA ALA A 8 -2.83 7.11 -0.88
C ALA A 8 -3.77 6.08 -0.26
N ILE A 9 -3.23 4.97 0.21
CA ILE A 9 -4.01 3.88 0.83
C ILE A 9 -3.55 3.71 2.28
N ASP A 10 -4.52 3.63 3.20
CA ASP A 10 -4.26 3.24 4.57
C ASP A 10 -3.87 1.75 4.61
N PHE A 11 -2.64 1.42 4.98
CA PHE A 11 -2.20 0.01 5.05
C PHE A 11 -2.83 -0.76 6.22
N MET A 12 -3.54 -0.10 7.13
CA MET A 12 -4.23 -0.72 8.26
C MET A 12 -5.65 -1.15 7.90
N THR A 13 -6.38 -0.33 7.13
CA THR A 13 -7.77 -0.57 6.74
C THR A 13 -7.92 -1.00 5.28
N GLY A 14 -6.93 -0.66 4.43
CA GLY A 14 -6.98 -0.84 2.98
C GLY A 14 -7.84 0.20 2.26
N GLU A 15 -8.29 1.25 2.94
CA GLU A 15 -9.10 2.32 2.36
C GLU A 15 -8.25 3.33 1.60
N VAL A 16 -8.79 3.84 0.49
CA VAL A 16 -8.18 4.96 -0.23
C VAL A 16 -8.48 6.24 0.56
N ILE A 17 -7.42 6.93 0.99
CA ILE A 17 -7.51 8.19 1.73
C ILE A 17 -7.58 9.38 0.75
N ASP A 18 -6.81 9.32 -0.33
CA ASP A 18 -6.72 10.37 -1.34
C ASP A 18 -6.37 9.79 -2.71
N GLY A 19 -6.78 10.47 -3.77
CA GLY A 19 -6.54 10.07 -5.16
C GLY A 19 -7.41 8.91 -5.65
N HIS A 20 -6.97 8.26 -6.73
CA HIS A 20 -7.71 7.18 -7.37
C HIS A 20 -6.75 6.15 -7.99
N LEU A 21 -7.13 4.88 -7.87
CA LEU A 21 -6.54 3.76 -8.59
C LEU A 21 -7.68 2.90 -9.14
N PRO A 22 -7.52 2.26 -10.31
CA PRO A 22 -8.44 1.24 -10.77
C PRO A 22 -8.60 0.13 -9.73
N ASP A 23 -9.81 -0.43 -9.62
CA ASP A 23 -10.14 -1.43 -8.58
C ASP A 23 -9.16 -2.61 -8.56
N LYS A 24 -8.66 -3.04 -9.72
CA LYS A 24 -7.66 -4.10 -9.83
C LYS A 24 -6.34 -3.74 -9.15
N ALA A 25 -5.88 -2.49 -9.29
CA ALA A 25 -4.66 -2.02 -8.66
C ALA A 25 -4.84 -1.90 -7.14
N VAL A 26 -5.99 -1.39 -6.68
CA VAL A 26 -6.33 -1.37 -5.24
C VAL A 26 -6.34 -2.77 -4.66
N ALA A 27 -6.90 -3.76 -5.37
CA ALA A 27 -6.89 -5.15 -4.92
C ALA A 27 -5.46 -5.71 -4.77
N MET A 28 -4.57 -5.46 -5.74
CA MET A 28 -3.17 -5.89 -5.67
C MET A 28 -2.42 -5.23 -4.50
N VAL A 29 -2.64 -3.93 -4.25
CA VAL A 29 -2.02 -3.24 -3.10
C VAL A 29 -2.53 -3.83 -1.79
N ARG A 30 -3.83 -4.11 -1.66
CA ARG A 30 -4.41 -4.73 -0.45
C ARG A 30 -3.84 -6.12 -0.19
N GLU A 31 -3.66 -6.92 -1.25
CA GLU A 31 -3.02 -8.24 -1.14
C GLU A 31 -1.58 -8.12 -0.65
N TRP A 32 -0.79 -7.25 -1.27
CA TRP A 32 0.59 -6.99 -0.88
C TRP A 32 0.71 -6.49 0.57
N VAL A 33 -0.15 -5.54 0.97
CA VAL A 33 -0.23 -5.03 2.35
C VAL A 33 -0.56 -6.16 3.32
N SER A 34 -1.50 -7.04 2.97
CA SER A 34 -1.88 -8.18 3.82
C SER A 34 -0.70 -9.13 4.04
N LEU A 35 0.07 -9.44 3.00
CA LEU A 35 1.27 -10.30 3.09
C LEU A 35 2.36 -9.67 3.96
N HIS A 36 2.51 -8.34 3.93
CA HIS A 36 3.60 -7.62 4.59
C HIS A 36 3.18 -6.80 5.82
N ARG A 37 1.96 -7.01 6.35
CA ARG A 37 1.37 -6.19 7.42
C ARG A 37 2.25 -6.08 8.67
N GLY A 38 2.89 -7.19 9.06
CA GLY A 38 3.81 -7.20 10.20
C GLY A 38 5.01 -6.29 9.99
N THR A 39 5.67 -6.42 8.84
CA THR A 39 6.81 -5.58 8.45
C THR A 39 6.42 -4.10 8.33
N LEU A 40 5.27 -3.80 7.71
CA LEU A 40 4.77 -2.42 7.61
C LEU A 40 4.51 -1.82 9.00
N MET A 41 3.96 -2.58 9.93
CA MET A 41 3.75 -2.15 11.31
C MET A 41 5.07 -1.91 12.06
N GLU A 42 6.09 -2.73 11.84
CA GLU A 42 7.43 -2.51 12.39
C GLU A 42 8.01 -1.20 11.85
N ILE A 43 8.03 -1.01 10.53
CA ILE A 43 8.50 0.24 9.89
C ILE A 43 7.74 1.44 10.44
N TRP A 44 6.43 1.36 10.59
CA TRP A 44 5.61 2.44 11.15
C TRP A 44 6.02 2.80 12.58
N LYS A 45 6.28 1.81 13.43
CA LYS A 45 6.64 2.03 14.84
C LYS A 45 8.09 2.50 15.03
N THR A 46 9.02 1.94 14.27
CA THR A 46 10.46 2.19 14.47
C THR A 46 11.02 3.25 13.54
N GLN A 47 10.31 3.57 12.45
CA GLN A 47 10.79 4.41 11.35
C GLN A 47 12.05 3.86 10.67
N GLU A 48 12.32 2.56 10.82
CA GLU A 48 13.44 1.88 10.17
C GLU A 48 13.01 1.31 8.82
N PHE A 49 13.29 2.07 7.76
CA PHE A 49 12.94 1.68 6.40
C PHE A 49 13.77 0.50 5.91
N ARG A 50 13.10 -0.48 5.30
CA ARG A 50 13.72 -1.66 4.68
C ARG A 50 13.00 -2.02 3.38
N ASN A 51 13.71 -2.72 2.49
CA ASN A 51 13.10 -3.21 1.26
C ASN A 51 12.09 -4.32 1.57
N ILE A 52 10.92 -4.25 0.95
CA ILE A 52 9.88 -5.27 1.01
C ILE A 52 9.72 -5.82 -0.41
N PRO A 53 9.75 -7.15 -0.61
CA PRO A 53 9.61 -7.74 -1.94
C PRO A 53 8.25 -7.37 -2.57
N PRO A 54 8.16 -7.32 -3.91
CA PRO A 54 6.90 -7.09 -4.61
C PRO A 54 5.96 -8.30 -4.49
N LEU A 55 4.70 -8.11 -4.92
CA LEU A 55 3.76 -9.21 -5.13
C LEU A 55 4.23 -10.10 -6.30
N GLU A 56 4.10 -11.42 -6.19
CA GLU A 56 4.46 -12.37 -7.27
C GLU A 56 3.53 -12.28 -8.49
#